data_AF-A0A0P0L6X3-F1
#
_entry.id   AF-A0A0P0L6X3-F1
#
_cell.length_a   1.000
_cell.length_b   1.000
_cell.length_c   1.000
_cell.angle_alpha   90.00
_cell.angle_beta   90.00
_cell.angle_gamma   90.00
#
_symmetry.space_group_name_H-M   'P 1'
#
loop_
_entity.id
_entity.type
_entity.pdbx_description
1 polymer ?
#
loop_
_entity_poly.entity_id
_entity_poly.type
_entity_poly.pdbx_seq_one_letter_code
_entity_poly.pdbx_strand_id
1 'polypeptide(L)'
;MKNKRKAILLVGALLCLNLNIFSQNIPLKMNKVSVKKAMTELKEKSGYSFVYIAGDLDTKKIVDIDAEQLQEVIEQILEGQNVSYEIKDKNIIIRKKEVEQSMLNEKKLQDISGLVMDVMGEPIVGVNVMEKGTTNGTITDMDGKFLLKAPANATLIISFIGYKTLAVNLEGEKNVNITLKEDLEQLDEVVVVGYGTQKKSSLTASVATVPAKELSKQMGHSVAAALQGRAPGVEILQKGEKLGQISRYLFGEQVHLVLLNLYMLLMVHFLIMG
;
A
#
# COMPACT_ATOMS: atom_id res chain seq x y z
N MET A 1 26.17 2.94 -43.07
CA MET A 1 25.89 4.08 -42.13
C MET A 1 24.67 4.93 -42.50
N LYS A 2 24.33 5.14 -43.78
CA LYS A 2 23.18 5.99 -44.19
C LYS A 2 21.82 5.46 -43.71
N ASN A 3 21.60 4.14 -43.69
CA ASN A 3 20.30 3.55 -43.30
C ASN A 3 20.05 3.62 -41.79
N LYS A 4 21.10 3.57 -40.96
CA LYS A 4 20.98 3.72 -39.50
C LYS A 4 20.58 5.15 -39.10
N ARG A 5 21.10 6.17 -39.80
CA ARG A 5 20.69 7.57 -39.60
C ARG A 5 19.24 7.84 -40.01
N LYS A 6 18.78 7.22 -41.11
CA LYS A 6 17.37 7.28 -41.53
C LYS A 6 16.44 6.59 -40.53
N ALA A 7 16.85 5.45 -39.97
CA ALA A 7 16.08 4.73 -38.95
C ALA A 7 15.97 5.54 -37.64
N ILE A 8 17.05 6.18 -37.20
CA ILE A 8 17.04 7.04 -35.99
C ILE A 8 16.14 8.27 -36.19
N LEU A 9 16.14 8.87 -37.38
CA LEU A 9 15.22 9.98 -37.72
C LEU A 9 13.76 9.54 -37.77
N LEU A 10 13.47 8.32 -38.23
CA LEU A 10 12.11 7.78 -38.29
C LEU A 10 11.54 7.47 -36.89
N VAL A 11 12.37 6.95 -35.98
CA VAL A 11 11.97 6.63 -34.59
C VAL A 11 11.76 7.91 -33.77
N GLY A 12 12.58 8.95 -33.99
CA GLY A 12 12.38 10.27 -33.35
C GLY A 12 11.09 10.96 -33.79
N ALA A 13 10.70 10.82 -35.07
CA ALA A 13 9.45 11.39 -35.58
C ALA A 13 8.19 10.67 -35.04
N LEU A 14 8.28 9.36 -34.79
CA LEU A 14 7.16 8.58 -34.22
C LEU A 14 6.89 8.91 -32.74
N LEU A 15 7.89 9.40 -32.01
CA LEU A 15 7.78 9.76 -30.59
C LEU A 15 7.06 11.11 -30.37
N CYS A 16 6.97 11.96 -31.41
CA CYS A 16 6.29 13.27 -31.34
C CYS A 16 4.78 13.20 -31.61
N LEU A 17 4.21 12.03 -31.91
CA LEU A 17 2.79 11.88 -32.25
C LEU A 17 1.86 11.65 -31.03
N ASN A 18 2.40 11.64 -29.81
CA ASN A 18 1.60 11.46 -28.58
C ASN A 18 1.33 12.78 -27.83
N LEU A 19 1.29 13.91 -28.53
CA LEU A 19 0.63 15.10 -28.00
C LEU A 19 -0.85 15.02 -28.37
N ASN A 20 -1.61 14.24 -27.60
CA ASN A 20 -3.07 14.35 -27.58
C ASN A 20 -3.44 15.70 -26.94
N ILE A 21 -3.29 16.78 -27.71
CA ILE A 21 -3.88 18.07 -27.39
C ILE A 21 -5.37 17.92 -27.69
N PHE A 22 -6.13 17.37 -26.76
CA PHE A 22 -7.59 17.42 -26.78
C PHE A 22 -8.03 18.85 -26.44
N SER A 23 -7.79 19.78 -27.36
CA SER A 23 -8.29 21.14 -27.25
C SER A 23 -9.44 21.27 -28.24
N GLN A 24 -10.67 21.25 -27.73
CA GLN A 24 -11.85 21.52 -28.55
C GLN A 24 -12.05 23.02 -28.62
N ASN A 25 -11.99 23.57 -29.84
CA ASN A 25 -12.26 24.97 -30.10
C ASN A 25 -13.76 25.24 -30.02
N ILE A 26 -14.19 25.89 -28.93
CA ILE A 26 -15.57 26.28 -28.65
C ILE A 26 -15.54 27.74 -28.20
N PRO A 27 -15.54 28.70 -29.14
CA PRO A 27 -15.49 30.11 -28.80
C PRO A 27 -16.76 30.55 -28.08
N LEU A 28 -16.57 31.08 -26.87
CA LEU A 28 -17.64 31.62 -26.06
C LEU A 28 -17.23 32.98 -25.48
N LYS A 29 -18.04 33.99 -25.80
CA LYS A 29 -17.88 35.35 -25.29
C LYS A 29 -19.17 35.79 -24.61
N MET A 30 -19.12 36.01 -23.30
CA MET A 30 -20.27 36.43 -22.50
C MET A 30 -19.82 37.37 -21.39
N ASN A 31 -20.48 38.51 -21.24
CA ASN A 31 -20.14 39.49 -20.22
C ASN A 31 -21.22 39.53 -19.14
N LYS A 32 -20.80 39.48 -17.87
CA LYS A 32 -21.63 39.60 -16.66
C LYS A 32 -22.83 38.68 -16.66
N VAL A 33 -22.59 37.39 -16.91
CA VAL A 33 -23.65 36.37 -16.92
C VAL A 33 -23.56 35.49 -15.68
N SER A 34 -24.69 34.92 -15.26
CA SER A 34 -24.66 33.95 -14.17
C SER A 34 -23.99 32.66 -14.63
N VAL A 35 -23.30 31.99 -13.70
CA VAL A 35 -22.70 30.66 -13.91
C VAL A 35 -23.73 29.69 -14.52
N LYS A 36 -24.97 29.69 -14.01
CA LYS A 36 -26.07 28.89 -14.59
C LYS A 36 -26.30 29.16 -16.07
N LYS A 37 -26.35 30.45 -16.45
CA LYS A 37 -26.61 30.87 -17.83
C LYS A 37 -25.44 30.47 -18.73
N ALA A 38 -24.22 30.68 -18.28
CA ALA A 38 -23.02 30.28 -19.01
C ALA A 38 -22.93 28.76 -19.23
N MET A 39 -23.23 27.96 -18.20
CA MET A 39 -23.29 26.50 -18.31
C MET A 39 -24.35 26.03 -19.31
N THR A 40 -25.50 26.72 -19.33
CA THR A 40 -26.59 26.42 -20.28
C THR A 40 -26.17 26.74 -21.71
N GLU A 41 -25.58 27.91 -21.93
CA GLU A 41 -25.08 28.33 -23.24
C GLU A 41 -23.98 27.40 -23.76
N LEU A 42 -23.03 27.02 -22.89
CA LEU A 42 -22.00 26.07 -23.25
C LEU A 42 -22.60 24.72 -23.62
N LYS A 43 -23.59 24.24 -22.86
CA LYS A 43 -24.31 23.00 -23.18
C LYS A 43 -24.98 23.06 -24.54
N GLU A 44 -25.65 24.17 -24.88
CA GLU A 44 -26.32 24.33 -26.16
C GLU A 44 -25.35 24.33 -27.35
N LYS A 45 -24.19 24.98 -27.21
CA LYS A 45 -23.18 25.05 -28.27
C LYS A 45 -22.35 23.78 -28.44
N SER A 46 -22.01 23.13 -27.33
CA SER A 46 -21.01 22.05 -27.31
C SER A 46 -21.61 20.66 -27.08
N GLY A 47 -22.83 20.58 -26.55
CA GLY A 47 -23.47 19.34 -26.12
C GLY A 47 -22.95 18.80 -24.78
N TYR A 48 -22.04 19.48 -24.09
CA TYR A 48 -21.56 19.07 -22.77
C TYR A 48 -22.59 19.36 -21.69
N SER A 49 -22.89 18.36 -20.86
CA SER A 49 -23.77 18.52 -19.71
C SER A 49 -22.95 18.67 -18.43
N PHE A 50 -23.36 19.59 -17.56
CA PHE A 50 -22.71 19.77 -16.28
C PHE A 50 -23.40 18.95 -15.18
N VAL A 51 -22.61 18.26 -14.38
CA VAL A 51 -23.07 17.45 -13.25
C VAL A 51 -22.38 17.94 -11.99
N TYR A 52 -23.13 18.31 -10.97
CA TYR A 52 -22.60 18.83 -9.71
C TYR A 52 -23.58 18.55 -8.56
N ILE A 53 -23.07 18.54 -7.33
CA ILE A 53 -23.89 18.39 -6.12
C ILE A 53 -24.44 19.76 -5.72
N ALA A 54 -25.72 19.81 -5.34
CA ALA A 54 -26.33 21.03 -4.85
C ALA A 54 -25.61 21.53 -3.59
N GLY A 55 -25.11 22.77 -3.61
CA GLY A 55 -24.34 23.38 -2.52
C GLY A 55 -22.83 23.43 -2.75
N ASP A 56 -22.29 22.66 -3.70
CA ASP A 56 -20.85 22.68 -4.02
C ASP A 56 -20.48 23.83 -4.98
N LEU A 57 -21.45 24.31 -5.77
CA LEU A 57 -21.26 25.34 -6.79
C LEU A 57 -22.29 26.47 -6.62
N ASP A 58 -21.82 27.71 -6.64
CA ASP A 58 -22.70 28.88 -6.67
C ASP A 58 -23.07 29.24 -8.11
N THR A 59 -24.22 28.70 -8.54
CA THR A 59 -24.77 28.94 -9.88
C THR A 59 -25.27 30.38 -10.12
N LYS A 60 -25.40 31.20 -9.07
CA LYS A 60 -25.87 32.59 -9.17
C LYS A 60 -24.73 33.59 -9.35
N LYS A 61 -23.50 33.19 -9.02
CA LYS A 61 -22.31 34.01 -9.20
C LYS A 61 -22.23 34.54 -10.63
N ILE A 62 -21.79 35.79 -10.76
CA ILE A 62 -21.60 36.46 -12.04
C ILE A 62 -20.16 36.24 -12.49
N VAL A 63 -19.98 35.87 -13.75
CA VAL A 63 -18.69 35.62 -14.39
C VAL A 63 -18.63 36.31 -15.77
N ASP A 64 -17.41 36.64 -16.18
CA ASP A 64 -17.08 37.12 -17.52
C ASP A 64 -16.33 36.00 -18.24
N ILE A 65 -16.69 35.74 -19.50
CA ILE A 65 -16.15 34.64 -20.30
C ILE A 65 -15.68 35.22 -21.62
N ASP A 66 -14.41 35.05 -21.92
CA ASP A 66 -13.77 35.38 -23.19
C ASP A 66 -12.70 34.33 -23.44
N ALA A 67 -13.09 33.25 -24.08
CA ALA A 67 -12.23 32.10 -24.32
C ALA A 67 -12.62 31.34 -25.60
N GLU A 68 -11.62 30.73 -26.22
CA GLU A 68 -11.79 29.93 -27.44
C GLU A 68 -11.75 28.43 -27.18
N GLN A 69 -11.03 28.00 -26.13
CA GLN A 69 -10.91 26.58 -25.81
C GLN A 69 -11.93 26.16 -24.75
N LEU A 70 -12.49 24.96 -24.90
CA LEU A 70 -13.47 24.40 -23.96
C LEU A 70 -12.99 24.48 -22.50
N GLN A 71 -11.71 24.13 -22.26
CA GLN A 71 -11.11 24.13 -20.94
C GLN A 71 -11.07 25.52 -20.33
N GLU A 72 -10.62 26.52 -21.10
CA GLU A 72 -10.57 27.92 -20.68
C GLU A 72 -11.98 28.45 -20.38
N VAL A 73 -12.96 28.10 -21.21
CA VAL A 73 -14.37 28.46 -20.98
C VAL A 73 -14.88 27.87 -19.66
N ILE A 74 -14.59 26.59 -19.38
CA ILE A 74 -14.99 25.94 -18.13
C ILE A 74 -14.29 26.61 -16.93
N GLU A 75 -13.00 26.91 -17.04
CA GLU A 75 -12.22 27.56 -15.99
C GLU A 75 -12.77 28.96 -15.66
N GLN A 76 -13.12 29.75 -16.67
CA GLN A 76 -13.76 31.06 -16.48
C GLN A 76 -15.17 30.94 -15.88
N ILE A 77 -15.95 29.93 -16.27
CA ILE A 77 -17.27 29.65 -15.65
C ILE A 77 -17.13 29.32 -14.16
N LEU A 78 -16.09 28.57 -13.80
CA LEU A 78 -15.85 28.11 -12.43
C LEU A 78 -14.96 29.07 -11.63
N GLU A 79 -14.60 30.22 -12.18
CA GLU A 79 -13.61 31.12 -11.62
C GLU A 79 -14.00 31.60 -10.21
N GLY A 80 -13.03 31.55 -9.30
CA GLY A 80 -13.18 31.95 -7.91
C GLY A 80 -14.20 31.12 -7.12
N GLN A 81 -14.42 29.87 -7.52
CA GLN A 81 -15.16 28.88 -6.76
C GLN A 81 -14.22 27.74 -6.37
N ASN A 82 -14.34 27.23 -5.14
CA ASN A 82 -13.45 26.17 -4.63
C ASN A 82 -13.90 24.78 -5.13
N VAL A 83 -13.86 24.60 -6.45
CA VAL A 83 -14.30 23.39 -7.14
C VAL A 83 -13.23 22.90 -8.11
N SER A 84 -13.24 21.61 -8.38
CA SER A 84 -12.46 20.94 -9.43
C SER A 84 -13.45 20.36 -10.45
N TYR A 85 -12.99 20.15 -11.69
CA TYR A 85 -13.80 19.53 -12.73
C TYR A 85 -13.07 18.36 -13.38
N GLU A 86 -13.84 17.39 -13.83
CA GLU A 86 -13.38 16.25 -14.62
C GLU A 86 -14.31 16.09 -15.82
N ILE A 87 -13.75 16.00 -17.03
CA ILE A 87 -14.52 15.76 -18.24
C ILE A 87 -14.56 14.25 -18.47
N LYS A 88 -15.76 13.65 -18.41
CA LYS A 88 -16.00 12.25 -18.81
C LYS A 88 -17.03 12.22 -19.93
N ASP A 89 -16.59 11.76 -21.10
CA ASP A 89 -17.39 11.72 -22.33
C ASP A 89 -17.95 13.10 -22.71
N LYS A 90 -19.25 13.32 -22.51
CA LYS A 90 -19.96 14.59 -22.70
C LYS A 90 -20.48 15.19 -21.39
N ASN A 91 -19.95 14.75 -20.25
CA ASN A 91 -20.30 15.28 -18.94
C ASN A 91 -19.11 15.98 -18.31
N ILE A 92 -19.32 17.20 -17.84
CA ILE A 92 -18.38 17.97 -17.02
C ILE A 92 -18.83 17.78 -15.57
N ILE A 93 -18.09 16.94 -14.84
CA ILE A 93 -18.39 16.61 -13.46
C ILE A 93 -17.63 17.60 -12.58
N ILE A 94 -18.36 18.42 -11.83
CA ILE A 94 -17.81 19.41 -10.91
C ILE A 94 -17.94 18.87 -9.49
N ARG A 95 -16.84 18.92 -8.74
CA ARG A 95 -16.78 18.50 -7.34
C ARG A 95 -16.12 19.59 -6.52
N LYS A 96 -16.53 19.76 -5.26
CA LYS A 96 -15.80 20.62 -4.33
C LYS A 96 -14.33 20.21 -4.32
N LYS A 97 -13.43 21.16 -4.51
CA LYS A 97 -12.00 20.93 -4.37
C LYS A 97 -11.77 20.71 -2.88
N GLU A 98 -11.45 19.48 -2.50
CA GLU A 98 -10.82 19.26 -1.21
C GLU A 98 -9.57 20.14 -1.21
N VAL A 99 -9.45 21.01 -0.21
CA VAL A 99 -8.27 21.84 -0.05
C VAL A 99 -7.15 20.87 0.26
N GLU A 100 -6.51 20.36 -0.78
CA GLU A 100 -5.11 19.98 -0.73
C GLU A 100 -4.38 21.27 -0.31
N GLN A 101 -4.17 21.42 1.00
CA GLN A 101 -3.29 22.43 1.60
C GLN A 101 -1.83 22.14 1.21
N SER A 102 -1.57 21.95 -0.07
CA SER A 102 -0.28 21.56 -0.61
C SER A 102 -0.09 22.11 -2.01
N MET A 103 -0.50 23.35 -2.28
CA MET A 103 -0.15 24.06 -3.52
C MET A 103 0.23 25.54 -3.27
N LEU A 104 0.86 25.82 -2.13
CA LEU A 104 1.74 26.99 -1.96
C LEU A 104 2.99 26.58 -1.18
N ASN A 105 3.60 25.50 -1.62
CA ASN A 105 5.01 25.21 -1.46
C ASN A 105 5.25 24.12 -2.48
N GLU A 106 6.12 24.38 -3.46
CA GLU A 106 6.99 23.29 -3.90
C GLU A 106 7.46 22.62 -2.61
N LYS A 107 7.07 21.37 -2.35
CA LYS A 107 7.49 20.61 -1.15
C LYS A 107 9.01 20.52 -1.24
N LYS A 108 9.70 21.57 -0.77
CA LYS A 108 11.15 21.59 -0.64
C LYS A 108 11.43 20.51 0.39
N LEU A 109 11.82 19.35 -0.12
CA LEU A 109 12.22 18.24 0.70
C LEU A 109 13.40 18.70 1.54
N GLN A 110 13.26 18.52 2.85
CA GLN A 110 14.33 18.77 3.78
C GLN A 110 14.79 17.46 4.38
N ASP A 111 16.09 17.38 4.68
CA ASP A 111 16.64 16.29 5.46
C ASP A 111 16.16 16.44 6.90
N ILE A 112 15.32 15.50 7.34
CA ILE A 112 14.85 15.37 8.72
C ILE A 112 15.68 14.30 9.38
N SER A 113 16.38 14.69 10.43
CA SER A 113 17.12 13.79 11.32
C SER A 113 16.35 13.60 12.62
N GLY A 114 16.61 12.52 13.33
CA GLY A 114 16.05 12.35 14.65
C GLY A 114 16.59 11.12 15.36
N LEU A 115 16.22 11.01 16.63
CA LEU A 115 16.62 9.91 17.52
C LEU A 115 15.35 9.27 18.09
N VAL A 116 15.25 7.95 18.00
CA VAL A 116 14.16 7.18 18.60
C VAL A 116 14.68 6.44 19.83
N MET A 117 14.05 6.68 20.98
CA MET A 117 14.36 6.05 22.26
C MET A 117 13.12 5.45 22.90
N ASP A 118 13.31 4.57 23.88
CA ASP A 118 12.25 4.10 24.76
C ASP A 118 12.04 5.04 25.97
N VAL A 119 11.12 4.65 26.86
CA VAL A 119 10.84 5.40 28.10
C VAL A 119 11.98 5.38 29.12
N MET A 120 12.93 4.45 29.00
CA MET A 120 14.12 4.33 29.83
C MET A 120 15.30 5.14 29.28
N GLY A 121 15.15 5.72 28.08
CA GLY A 121 16.18 6.50 27.40
C GLY A 121 17.13 5.66 26.56
N GLU A 122 16.81 4.39 26.31
CA GLU A 122 17.61 3.51 25.46
C GLU A 122 17.25 3.71 23.98
N PRO A 123 18.24 3.82 23.08
CA PRO A 123 17.99 3.97 21.64
C PRO A 123 17.38 2.69 21.05
N ILE A 124 16.36 2.84 20.22
CA ILE A 124 15.67 1.71 19.59
C ILE A 124 16.14 1.55 18.14
N VAL A 125 16.77 0.41 17.86
CA VAL A 125 17.27 0.02 16.54
C VAL A 125 16.16 -0.65 15.73
N GLY A 126 16.08 -0.37 14.42
CA GLY A 126 15.14 -1.07 13.54
C GLY A 126 13.72 -0.50 13.53
N VAL A 127 13.50 0.68 14.10
CA VAL A 127 12.20 1.37 14.08
C VAL A 127 11.89 1.86 12.67
N ASN A 128 10.67 1.61 12.20
CA ASN A 128 10.18 2.11 10.93
C ASN A 128 9.67 3.55 11.08
N VAL A 129 10.22 4.47 10.28
CA VAL A 129 9.88 5.90 10.26
C VAL A 129 9.35 6.25 8.87
N MET A 130 8.06 6.57 8.76
CA MET A 130 7.38 6.73 7.45
C MET A 130 6.58 8.03 7.35
N GLU A 131 6.63 8.73 6.22
CA GLU A 131 5.73 9.86 5.95
C GLU A 131 4.30 9.34 5.71
N LYS A 132 3.35 9.79 6.54
CA LYS A 132 1.96 9.36 6.52
C LYS A 132 1.33 9.52 5.13
N GLY A 133 0.71 8.44 4.64
CA GLY A 133 0.03 8.43 3.34
C GLY A 133 0.97 8.25 2.14
N THR A 134 2.24 7.94 2.37
CA THR A 134 3.23 7.68 1.32
C THR A 134 4.00 6.39 1.59
N THR A 135 4.82 5.96 0.63
CA THR A 135 5.81 4.89 0.81
C THR A 135 7.20 5.40 1.19
N ASN A 136 7.34 6.72 1.42
CA ASN A 136 8.59 7.35 1.79
C ASN A 136 8.88 7.08 3.27
N GLY A 137 9.93 6.31 3.54
CA GLY A 137 10.30 5.94 4.90
C GLY A 137 11.73 5.46 5.00
N THR A 138 12.19 5.33 6.24
CA THR A 138 13.54 4.90 6.61
C THR A 138 13.47 4.06 7.89
N ILE A 139 14.60 3.45 8.25
CA ILE A 139 14.73 2.63 9.46
C ILE A 139 15.81 3.24 10.35
N THR A 140 15.63 3.19 11.67
CA THR A 140 16.66 3.67 12.61
C THR A 140 17.92 2.79 12.59
N ASP A 141 19.08 3.43 12.74
CA ASP A 141 20.39 2.78 12.81
C ASP A 141 20.69 2.20 14.21
N MET A 142 21.93 1.74 14.42
CA MET A 142 22.39 1.14 15.69
C MET A 142 22.39 2.11 16.87
N ASP A 143 22.42 3.42 16.62
CA ASP A 143 22.33 4.46 17.65
C ASP A 143 20.87 4.94 17.82
N GLY A 144 19.89 4.32 17.14
CA GLY A 144 18.49 4.75 17.12
C GLY A 144 18.24 6.00 16.27
N LYS A 145 19.21 6.43 15.45
CA LYS A 145 19.08 7.64 14.63
C LYS A 145 18.44 7.32 13.28
N PHE A 146 17.74 8.29 12.71
CA PHE A 146 17.20 8.19 11.36
C PHE A 146 17.47 9.46 10.55
N LEU A 147 17.46 9.30 9.23
CA LEU A 147 17.51 10.40 8.26
C LEU A 147 16.46 10.14 7.17
N LEU A 148 15.52 11.07 7.00
CA LEU A 148 14.44 10.97 6.02
C LEU A 148 14.28 12.30 5.29
N LYS A 149 14.23 12.26 3.95
CA LYS A 149 13.86 13.42 3.15
C LYS A 149 12.35 13.55 3.11
N ALA A 150 11.82 14.53 3.80
CA ALA A 150 10.38 14.78 3.81
C ALA A 150 10.06 16.29 3.83
N PRO A 151 8.82 16.64 3.54
CA PRO A 151 8.30 18.00 3.69
C PRO A 151 8.39 18.54 5.12
N ALA A 152 8.53 19.86 5.25
CA ALA A 152 8.55 20.54 6.54
C ALA A 152 7.31 20.27 7.42
N ASN A 153 6.13 20.14 6.81
CA ASN A 153 4.87 19.88 7.51
C ASN A 153 4.40 18.42 7.37
N ALA A 154 5.32 17.48 7.12
CA ALA A 154 4.95 16.07 7.04
C ALA A 154 4.62 15.51 8.43
N THR A 155 3.70 14.55 8.46
CA THR A 155 3.47 13.72 9.65
C THR A 155 4.25 12.42 9.49
N LEU A 156 5.12 12.11 10.44
CA LEU A 156 5.84 10.85 10.52
C LEU A 156 5.04 9.82 11.33
N ILE A 157 4.98 8.59 10.84
CA ILE A 157 4.46 7.42 11.53
C ILE A 157 5.66 6.60 11.97
N ILE A 158 5.76 6.39 13.27
CA ILE A 158 6.84 5.69 13.93
C ILE A 158 6.27 4.39 14.46
N SER A 159 6.74 3.26 13.93
CA SER A 159 6.24 1.95 14.30
C SER A 159 7.37 0.96 14.53
N PHE A 160 7.22 0.15 15.57
CA PHE A 160 8.10 -0.96 15.86
C PHE A 160 7.30 -2.06 16.57
N ILE A 161 7.69 -3.31 16.38
CA ILE A 161 6.98 -4.46 16.96
C ILE A 161 7.12 -4.39 18.48
N GLY A 162 6.01 -4.54 19.21
CA GLY A 162 5.98 -4.44 20.67
C GLY A 162 5.90 -3.01 21.22
N TYR A 163 5.76 -1.99 20.36
CA TYR A 163 5.59 -0.58 20.77
C TYR A 163 4.34 0.04 20.15
N LYS A 164 3.75 1.01 20.85
CA LYS A 164 2.60 1.76 20.37
C LYS A 164 3.03 2.64 19.20
N THR A 165 2.32 2.52 18.08
CA THR A 165 2.57 3.36 16.89
C THR A 165 2.29 4.81 17.24
N LEU A 166 3.25 5.69 16.93
CA LEU A 166 3.16 7.11 17.21
C LEU A 166 3.12 7.91 15.91
N ALA A 167 2.21 8.88 15.82
CA ALA A 167 2.17 9.86 14.75
C ALA A 167 2.74 11.19 15.26
N VAL A 168 3.79 11.70 14.61
CA VAL A 168 4.48 12.94 14.97
C VAL A 168 4.36 13.93 13.82
N ASN A 169 3.76 15.10 14.08
CA ASN A 169 3.76 16.20 13.12
C ASN A 169 5.08 16.96 13.24
N LEU A 170 5.76 17.20 12.12
CA LEU A 170 7.05 17.88 12.13
C LEU A 170 6.95 19.39 12.38
N GLU A 171 5.84 20.03 11.99
CA GLU A 171 5.61 21.48 12.19
C GLU A 171 6.79 22.39 11.76
N GLY A 172 7.61 21.93 10.80
CA GLY A 172 8.79 22.63 10.31
C GLY A 172 10.13 22.19 10.93
N GLU A 173 10.11 21.35 11.96
CA GLU A 173 11.30 20.85 12.63
C GLU A 173 12.15 19.91 11.75
N LYS A 174 13.47 20.03 11.87
CA LYS A 174 14.46 19.20 11.15
C LYS A 174 15.13 18.15 12.03
N ASN A 175 15.04 18.31 13.34
CA ASN A 175 15.62 17.39 14.30
C ASN A 175 14.55 17.04 15.34
N VAL A 176 14.18 15.77 15.43
CA VAL A 176 13.07 15.32 16.27
C VAL A 176 13.52 14.16 17.15
N ASN A 177 13.33 14.31 18.46
CA ASN A 177 13.53 13.23 19.41
C ASN A 177 12.19 12.57 19.72
N ILE A 178 12.13 11.26 19.56
CA ILE A 178 10.90 10.48 19.61
C ILE A 178 11.05 9.43 20.70
N THR A 179 10.12 9.43 21.66
CA THR A 179 10.06 8.41 22.71
C THR A 179 8.90 7.47 22.43
N LEU A 180 9.18 6.20 22.14
CA LEU A 180 8.17 5.16 21.98
C LEU A 180 7.83 4.54 23.34
N LYS A 181 6.56 4.16 23.47
CA LYS A 181 6.04 3.43 24.64
C LYS A 181 5.74 2.00 24.23
N GLU A 182 6.09 1.05 25.08
CA GLU A 182 5.77 -0.35 24.86
C GLU A 182 4.25 -0.56 24.74
N ASP A 183 3.87 -1.48 23.85
CA ASP A 183 2.49 -1.90 23.67
C ASP A 183 2.23 -3.18 24.48
N LEU A 184 2.03 -2.99 25.79
CA LEU A 184 1.76 -4.08 26.73
C LEU A 184 0.42 -4.81 26.46
N GLU A 185 -0.39 -4.31 25.53
CA GLU A 185 -1.67 -4.92 25.12
C GLU A 185 -1.49 -5.96 23.99
N GLN A 186 -0.29 -6.08 23.37
CA GLN A 186 0.00 -7.04 22.29
C GLN A 186 0.62 -8.38 22.74
N LEU A 187 0.66 -8.65 24.05
CA LEU A 187 1.20 -9.90 24.63
C LEU A 187 0.14 -11.01 24.83
N ASP A 188 -0.98 -10.97 24.10
CA ASP A 188 -1.77 -12.19 23.90
C ASP A 188 -1.01 -13.10 22.93
N GLU A 189 -0.09 -13.84 23.54
CA GLU A 189 0.69 -14.93 23.00
C GLU A 189 -0.21 -15.79 22.08
N VAL A 190 0.06 -15.75 20.78
CA VAL A 190 -0.58 -16.68 19.84
C VAL A 190 -0.01 -18.07 20.14
N VAL A 191 -0.62 -18.77 21.11
CA VAL A 191 -0.50 -20.22 21.16
C VAL A 191 -1.35 -20.74 20.03
N VAL A 192 -0.70 -21.10 18.91
CA VAL A 192 -1.34 -21.89 17.86
C VAL A 192 -1.59 -23.29 18.43
N VAL A 193 -2.69 -23.46 19.16
CA VAL A 193 -3.26 -24.80 19.36
C VAL A 193 -4.13 -25.05 18.13
N GLY A 194 -3.51 -25.62 17.11
CA GLY A 194 -4.20 -26.06 15.90
C GLY A 194 -5.19 -27.18 16.22
N TYR A 195 -6.39 -26.84 16.67
CA TYR A 195 -7.52 -27.76 16.66
C TYR A 195 -8.31 -27.56 15.37
N GLY A 196 -7.87 -28.24 14.31
CA GLY A 196 -8.71 -28.46 13.15
C GLY A 196 -9.95 -29.25 13.57
N THR A 197 -11.13 -28.64 13.46
CA THR A 197 -12.41 -29.34 13.58
C THR A 197 -12.62 -30.20 12.34
N GLN A 198 -12.16 -31.45 12.36
CA GLN A 198 -12.51 -32.42 11.32
C GLN A 198 -13.92 -32.98 11.57
N LYS A 199 -14.80 -32.83 10.58
CA LYS A 199 -16.14 -33.42 10.56
C LYS A 199 -16.06 -34.94 10.71
N LYS A 200 -16.89 -35.45 11.62
CA LYS A 200 -16.99 -36.84 12.07
C LYS A 200 -17.71 -37.75 11.06
N SER A 201 -17.36 -37.70 9.77
CA SER A 201 -18.03 -38.50 8.72
C SER A 201 -17.10 -39.37 7.88
N SER A 202 -15.81 -39.48 8.20
CA SER A 202 -14.90 -40.38 7.47
C SER A 202 -13.99 -41.20 8.38
N LEU A 203 -14.50 -41.59 9.57
CA LEU A 203 -13.87 -42.56 10.45
C LEU A 203 -14.49 -43.96 10.21
N THR A 204 -13.92 -44.73 9.29
CA THR A 204 -14.05 -46.19 9.28
C THR A 204 -12.98 -46.79 10.20
N ALA A 205 -13.04 -46.45 11.50
CA ALA A 205 -12.34 -47.18 12.56
C ALA A 205 -12.93 -46.77 13.92
N SER A 206 -13.37 -47.75 14.70
CA SER A 206 -13.99 -47.61 16.01
C SER A 206 -13.08 -46.88 17.00
N VAL A 207 -13.57 -45.79 17.59
CA VAL A 207 -12.92 -45.14 18.73
C VAL A 207 -13.75 -45.41 19.98
N ALA A 208 -13.20 -46.19 20.90
CA ALA A 208 -13.73 -46.35 22.25
C ALA A 208 -13.17 -45.24 23.14
N THR A 209 -14.04 -44.43 23.73
CA THR A 209 -13.66 -43.37 24.68
C THR A 209 -13.59 -43.95 26.09
N VAL A 210 -12.42 -43.89 26.74
CA VAL A 210 -12.27 -44.27 28.16
C VAL A 210 -12.34 -43.01 29.03
N PRO A 211 -13.26 -42.92 30.01
CA PRO A 211 -13.37 -41.76 30.89
C PRO A 211 -12.21 -41.70 31.91
N ALA A 212 -11.73 -40.49 32.18
CA ALA A 212 -10.52 -40.14 32.95
C ALA A 212 -10.55 -40.48 34.47
N LYS A 213 -11.42 -41.40 34.91
CA LYS A 213 -11.59 -41.74 36.33
C LYS A 213 -10.85 -42.99 36.80
N GLU A 214 -10.07 -43.63 35.92
CA GLU A 214 -9.19 -44.76 36.27
C GLU A 214 -7.68 -44.41 36.22
N LEU A 215 -7.32 -43.17 35.92
CA LEU A 215 -5.92 -42.72 35.73
C LEU A 215 -5.18 -42.31 37.02
N SER A 216 -5.66 -42.71 38.20
CA SER A 216 -5.09 -42.30 39.50
C SER A 216 -4.55 -43.44 40.36
N LYS A 217 -4.16 -44.57 39.77
CA LYS A 217 -3.39 -45.62 40.47
C LYS A 217 -2.36 -46.28 39.55
N GLN A 218 -1.26 -45.59 39.28
CA GLN A 218 0.09 -46.13 39.44
C GLN A 218 1.11 -45.08 39.01
N MET A 219 1.98 -44.72 39.96
CA MET A 219 3.20 -43.96 39.71
C MET A 219 4.13 -44.79 38.82
N GLY A 220 4.76 -44.11 37.86
CA GLY A 220 6.03 -44.56 37.27
C GLY A 220 5.95 -44.97 35.80
N HIS A 221 6.69 -44.20 35.01
CA HIS A 221 7.31 -44.57 33.73
C HIS A 221 6.46 -44.48 32.46
N SER A 222 6.66 -43.34 31.77
CA SER A 222 6.50 -43.10 30.32
C SER A 222 5.20 -43.57 29.64
N VAL A 223 4.45 -42.59 29.13
CA VAL A 223 3.28 -42.77 28.24
C VAL A 223 3.58 -43.69 27.04
N ALA A 224 4.84 -43.78 26.61
CA ALA A 224 5.26 -44.66 25.52
C ALA A 224 5.16 -46.15 25.85
N ALA A 225 5.30 -46.55 27.11
CA ALA A 225 5.17 -47.96 27.53
C ALA A 225 3.70 -48.40 27.61
N ALA A 226 2.78 -47.49 27.93
CA ALA A 226 1.35 -47.76 28.02
C ALA A 226 0.68 -48.00 26.65
N LEU A 227 1.33 -47.61 25.54
CA LEU A 227 0.85 -47.81 24.17
C LEU A 227 1.41 -49.07 23.49
N GLN A 228 2.33 -49.78 24.14
CA GLN A 228 2.91 -51.01 23.60
C GLN A 228 1.85 -52.13 23.57
N GLY A 229 1.48 -52.59 22.37
CA GLY A 229 0.62 -53.76 22.18
C GLY A 229 -0.90 -53.51 22.16
N ARG A 230 -1.38 -52.25 22.12
CA ARG A 230 -2.83 -51.94 22.02
C ARG A 230 -3.29 -51.34 20.68
N ALA A 231 -2.38 -51.21 19.71
CA ALA A 231 -2.69 -50.87 18.32
C ALA A 231 -1.89 -51.78 17.37
N PRO A 232 -2.51 -52.38 16.34
CA PRO A 232 -1.77 -53.12 15.31
C PRO A 232 -0.82 -52.17 14.56
N GLY A 233 0.46 -52.54 14.43
CA GLY A 233 1.43 -51.84 13.57
C GLY A 233 2.35 -50.82 14.24
N VAL A 234 2.49 -50.82 15.57
CA VAL A 234 3.47 -49.98 16.27
C VAL A 234 4.68 -50.81 16.71
N GLU A 235 5.85 -50.51 16.15
CA GLU A 235 7.15 -51.08 16.55
C GLU A 235 8.02 -49.95 17.14
N ILE A 236 8.48 -50.11 18.39
CA ILE A 236 9.31 -49.13 19.08
C ILE A 236 10.77 -49.56 18.98
N LEU A 237 11.57 -48.83 18.19
CA LEU A 237 13.02 -48.99 18.13
C LEU A 237 13.67 -48.20 19.27
N GLN A 238 14.14 -48.90 20.30
CA GLN A 238 14.91 -48.33 21.39
C GLN A 238 16.40 -48.24 20.98
N LYS A 239 16.89 -47.04 20.66
CA LYS A 239 18.32 -46.80 20.42
C LYS A 239 18.88 -45.90 21.50
N GLY A 240 19.79 -46.45 22.30
CA GLY A 240 20.45 -45.80 23.41
C GLY A 240 21.34 -44.61 23.02
N GLU A 241 21.34 -43.65 23.93
CA GLU A 241 22.36 -42.64 24.28
C GLU A 241 23.47 -42.33 23.27
N LYS A 242 23.40 -41.12 22.67
CA LYS A 242 24.56 -40.21 22.65
C LYS A 242 24.16 -38.75 22.47
N LEU A 243 24.77 -37.92 23.31
CA LEU A 243 24.63 -36.48 23.43
C LEU A 243 25.10 -35.72 22.18
N GLY A 244 24.37 -34.65 21.84
CA GLY A 244 24.94 -33.42 21.27
C GLY A 244 25.37 -33.42 19.80
N GLN A 245 24.43 -33.49 18.86
CA GLN A 245 24.52 -32.79 17.56
C GLN A 245 23.12 -32.35 17.10
N ILE A 246 22.97 -31.05 16.89
CA ILE A 246 21.83 -30.42 16.20
C ILE A 246 21.72 -30.97 14.77
N SER A 247 20.74 -31.84 14.52
CA SER A 247 20.44 -32.33 13.18
C SER A 247 19.27 -31.54 12.59
N ARG A 248 19.64 -30.61 11.68
CA ARG A 248 18.74 -29.90 10.78
C ARG A 248 18.20 -30.89 9.76
N TYR A 249 16.92 -31.27 9.86
CA TYR A 249 16.25 -32.07 8.84
C TYR A 249 15.78 -31.16 7.71
N LEU A 250 16.54 -31.17 6.61
CA LEU A 250 16.10 -30.71 5.30
C LEU A 250 15.18 -31.78 4.71
N PHE A 251 13.89 -31.47 4.56
CA PHE A 251 13.04 -32.19 3.61
C PHE A 251 13.15 -31.50 2.25
N GLY A 252 13.87 -32.13 1.31
CA GLY A 252 13.54 -32.01 -0.11
C GLY A 252 12.14 -32.61 -0.32
N GLU A 253 11.33 -32.18 -1.27
CA GLU A 253 11.64 -31.70 -2.60
C GLU A 253 10.34 -31.07 -3.16
N GLN A 254 10.47 -30.20 -4.18
CA GLN A 254 9.39 -29.61 -5.01
C GLN A 254 8.89 -28.19 -4.67
N VAL A 255 9.77 -27.19 -4.70
CA VAL A 255 9.43 -25.85 -5.25
C VAL A 255 10.65 -25.20 -5.92
N HIS A 256 11.24 -25.86 -6.93
CA HIS A 256 12.26 -25.20 -7.76
C HIS A 256 12.09 -25.40 -9.28
N LEU A 257 10.92 -25.89 -9.74
CA LEU A 257 10.66 -26.10 -11.16
C LEU A 257 9.75 -25.06 -11.84
N VAL A 258 9.29 -24.02 -11.13
CA VAL A 258 8.45 -22.96 -11.75
C VAL A 258 9.29 -21.78 -12.24
N LEU A 259 10.47 -21.53 -11.64
CA LEU A 259 11.31 -20.38 -12.02
C LEU A 259 12.30 -20.66 -13.17
N LEU A 260 12.70 -21.91 -13.40
CA LEU A 260 13.62 -22.23 -14.51
C LEU A 260 12.90 -22.28 -15.87
N ASN A 261 11.63 -22.70 -15.91
CA ASN A 261 10.87 -22.76 -17.16
C ASN A 261 10.41 -21.38 -17.66
N LEU A 262 10.25 -20.39 -16.77
CA LEU A 262 9.88 -19.03 -17.19
C LEU A 262 11.07 -18.27 -17.79
N TYR A 263 12.28 -18.52 -17.30
CA TYR A 263 13.50 -17.88 -17.82
C TYR A 263 13.92 -18.44 -19.18
N MET A 264 13.73 -19.75 -19.40
CA MET A 264 14.05 -20.38 -20.68
C MET A 264 13.04 -20.00 -21.78
N LEU A 265 11.76 -19.76 -21.43
CA LEU A 265 10.76 -19.28 -22.38
C LEU A 265 10.95 -17.80 -22.75
N LEU A 266 11.47 -16.97 -21.82
CA LEU A 266 11.82 -15.57 -22.09
C LEU A 266 13.08 -15.44 -22.99
N MET A 267 14.06 -16.33 -22.86
CA MET A 267 15.24 -16.32 -23.74
C MET A 267 14.94 -16.77 -25.17
N VAL A 268 14.01 -17.72 -25.38
CA VAL A 268 13.65 -18.18 -26.73
C VAL A 268 12.83 -17.14 -27.50
N HIS A 269 12.00 -16.33 -26.82
CA HIS A 269 11.29 -15.21 -27.48
C HIS A 269 12.22 -14.05 -27.86
N PHE A 270 13.28 -13.80 -27.08
CA PHE A 270 14.25 -12.75 -27.39
C PHE A 270 15.20 -13.12 -28.55
N LEU A 271 15.35 -14.41 -28.86
CA LEU A 271 16.18 -14.88 -29.98
C LEU A 271 15.41 -14.96 -31.33
N ILE A 272 14.08 -14.88 -31.31
CA ILE A 272 13.23 -15.01 -32.51
C ILE A 272 12.68 -13.66 -33.01
N MET A 273 12.77 -12.59 -32.21
CA MET A 273 12.35 -11.23 -32.59
C MET A 273 13.49 -10.22 -32.78
N GLY A 274 14.74 -10.70 -32.93
CA GLY A 274 15.91 -9.91 -33.32
C GLY A 274 16.34 -10.16 -34.76
#